data_AF-A0A936ME64-F1
#
_entry.id   AF-A0A936ME64-F1
#
_cell.length_a   1.000
_cell.length_b   1.000
_cell.length_c   1.000
_cell.angle_alpha   90.00
_cell.angle_beta   90.00
_cell.angle_gamma   90.00
#
_symmetry.space_group_name_H-M   'P 1'
#
loop_
_entity.id
_entity.type
_entity.pdbx_description
1 polymer ?
#
loop_
_entity_poly.entity_id
_entity_poly.type
_entity_poly.pdbx_seq_one_letter_code
_entity_poly.pdbx_strand_id
1 'polypeptide(L)'
;MKLYLFFISIFLSAISVPVYGQPTIGLLESGAGQQKGYVLFSPIASTTTYLIDKKGRKVNTWESKYTPGHSAYLLPDGSLLRSGVLNDQYFVGTGAGGIIEKFNWKGELT
;
A
#
# COMPACT_ATOMS: atom_id res chain seq x y z
N MET A 1 21.36 -40.07 -38.07
CA MET A 1 21.30 -38.62 -37.75
C MET A 1 19.89 -38.13 -37.41
N LYS A 2 18.85 -38.41 -38.21
CA LYS A 2 17.45 -37.97 -37.94
C LYS A 2 16.84 -38.48 -36.62
N LEU A 3 17.18 -39.70 -36.17
CA LEU A 3 16.67 -40.26 -34.91
C LEU A 3 17.25 -39.59 -33.65
N TYR A 4 18.54 -39.20 -33.69
CA TYR A 4 19.20 -38.51 -32.57
C TYR A 4 18.66 -37.08 -32.39
N LEU A 5 18.35 -36.40 -33.51
CA LEU A 5 17.69 -35.09 -33.51
C LEU A 5 16.28 -35.15 -32.90
N PHE A 6 15.56 -36.26 -33.07
CA PHE A 6 14.25 -36.47 -32.47
C PHE A 6 14.33 -36.62 -30.94
N PHE A 7 15.31 -37.37 -30.43
CA PHE A 7 15.55 -37.51 -29.00
C PHE A 7 16.03 -36.20 -28.34
N ILE A 8 16.87 -35.41 -29.03
CA ILE A 8 17.26 -34.06 -28.56
C ILE A 8 16.05 -33.12 -28.47
N SER A 9 15.14 -33.17 -29.44
CA SER A 9 13.93 -32.33 -29.45
C SER A 9 12.96 -32.68 -28.32
N ILE A 10 12.83 -33.97 -27.97
CA ILE A 10 12.03 -34.42 -26.82
C ILE A 10 12.67 -33.98 -25.49
N PHE A 11 14.00 -34.01 -25.39
CA PHE A 11 14.70 -33.58 -24.18
C PHE A 11 14.63 -32.05 -23.98
N LEU A 12 14.66 -31.26 -25.06
CA LEU A 12 14.51 -29.79 -24.99
C LEU A 12 13.10 -29.33 -24.57
N SER A 13 12.07 -30.07 -24.96
CA SER A 13 10.68 -29.72 -24.63
C SER A 13 10.30 -30.07 -23.18
N ALA A 14 11.00 -31.03 -22.57
CA ALA A 14 10.78 -31.46 -21.18
C ALA A 14 11.29 -30.47 -20.11
N ILE A 15 12.06 -29.43 -20.49
CA ILE A 15 12.66 -28.46 -19.55
C ILE A 15 11.83 -27.17 -19.43
N SER A 16 10.57 -27.19 -19.88
CA SER A 16 9.68 -26.03 -19.79
C SER A 16 9.22 -25.77 -18.35
N VAL A 17 10.09 -25.22 -17.50
CA VAL A 17 9.72 -24.78 -16.14
C VAL A 17 8.92 -23.49 -16.28
N PRO A 18 7.65 -23.42 -15.84
CA PRO A 18 6.90 -22.18 -15.85
C PRO A 18 7.58 -21.18 -14.91
N VAL A 19 8.08 -20.07 -15.46
CA VAL A 19 8.60 -18.95 -14.68
C VAL A 19 7.40 -18.13 -14.21
N TYR A 20 7.02 -18.31 -12.95
CA TYR A 20 6.05 -17.44 -12.30
C TYR A 20 6.78 -16.20 -11.76
N GLY A 21 6.41 -15.02 -12.24
CA GLY A 21 6.87 -13.77 -11.63
C GLY A 21 6.41 -13.71 -10.18
N GLN A 22 7.33 -13.41 -9.27
CA GLN A 22 6.96 -13.17 -7.87
C GLN A 22 6.35 -11.76 -7.74
N PRO A 23 5.27 -11.59 -6.97
CA PRO A 23 4.81 -10.26 -6.61
C PRO A 23 5.92 -9.54 -5.85
N THR A 24 6.29 -8.34 -6.29
CA THR A 24 7.36 -7.52 -5.66
C THR A 24 6.80 -6.32 -4.90
N ILE A 25 5.49 -6.08 -5.00
CA ILE A 25 4.79 -4.95 -4.40
C ILE A 25 3.47 -5.41 -3.78
N GLY A 26 3.00 -4.66 -2.78
CA GLY A 26 1.75 -4.97 -2.08
C GLY A 26 1.92 -6.00 -0.97
N LEU A 27 0.85 -6.74 -0.65
CA LEU A 27 0.86 -7.76 0.38
C LEU A 27 1.48 -9.05 -0.16
N LEU A 28 2.71 -9.35 0.28
CA LEU A 28 3.46 -10.53 -0.17
C LEU A 28 3.17 -11.78 0.68
N GLU A 29 2.84 -11.57 1.95
CA GLU A 29 2.58 -12.64 2.92
C GLU A 29 1.36 -12.30 3.78
N SER A 30 0.57 -13.32 4.13
CA SER A 30 -0.59 -13.21 5.00
C SER A 30 -0.71 -14.49 5.83
N GLY A 31 -0.57 -14.36 7.15
CA GLY A 31 -0.63 -15.49 8.09
C GLY A 31 -1.97 -15.64 8.82
N ALA A 32 -2.09 -16.74 9.58
CA ALA A 32 -3.16 -16.93 10.55
C ALA A 32 -3.02 -15.94 11.73
N GLY A 33 -4.12 -15.67 12.46
CA GLY A 33 -4.11 -14.78 13.62
C GLY A 33 -4.31 -13.29 13.32
N GLN A 34 -4.64 -12.94 12.08
CA GLN A 34 -4.97 -11.55 11.74
C GLN A 34 -6.25 -11.08 12.44
N GLN A 35 -6.16 -9.90 13.04
CA GLN A 35 -7.33 -9.21 13.58
C GLN A 35 -8.32 -8.87 12.46
N LYS A 36 -9.62 -8.94 12.77
CA LYS A 36 -10.69 -8.51 11.84
C LYS A 36 -10.60 -7.01 11.57
N GLY A 37 -11.13 -6.57 10.42
CA GLY A 37 -11.21 -5.16 10.04
C GLY A 37 -10.23 -4.76 8.94
N TYR A 38 -9.90 -3.47 8.89
CA TYR A 38 -9.06 -2.86 7.85
C TYR A 38 -7.69 -2.45 8.40
N VAL A 39 -6.79 -2.03 7.51
CA VAL A 39 -5.52 -1.41 7.87
C VAL A 39 -5.51 0.01 7.31
N LEU A 40 -5.33 0.99 8.19
CA LEU A 40 -5.19 2.40 7.86
C LEU A 40 -3.74 2.82 8.06
N PHE A 41 -3.13 3.44 7.05
CA PHE A 41 -1.76 3.93 7.16
C PHE A 41 -1.49 5.09 6.20
N SER A 42 -0.51 5.93 6.55
CA SER A 42 -0.03 7.04 5.72
C SER A 42 1.49 6.92 5.57
N PRO A 43 2.01 6.52 4.39
CA PRO A 43 3.45 6.41 4.18
C PRO A 43 4.15 7.75 4.42
N ILE A 44 5.26 7.74 5.16
CA ILE A 44 5.96 8.96 5.60
C ILE A 44 6.37 9.89 4.45
N ALA A 45 6.72 9.33 3.29
CA ALA A 45 7.17 10.05 2.10
C ALA A 45 6.06 10.23 1.05
N SER A 46 4.79 10.04 1.41
CA SER A 46 3.63 10.20 0.52
C SER A 46 2.66 11.22 1.11
N THR A 47 1.89 11.89 0.27
CA THR A 47 0.77 12.73 0.71
C THR A 47 -0.55 11.95 0.81
N THR A 48 -0.56 10.68 0.40
CA THR A 48 -1.75 9.82 0.36
C THR A 48 -1.90 8.97 1.61
N THR A 49 -3.10 8.92 2.16
CA THR A 49 -3.50 7.97 3.23
C THR A 49 -4.28 6.82 2.60
N TYR A 50 -3.99 5.59 3.01
CA TYR A 50 -4.58 4.37 2.46
C TYR A 50 -5.40 3.62 3.51
N LEU A 51 -6.60 3.19 3.11
CA LEU A 51 -7.36 2.15 3.78
C LEU A 51 -7.35 0.91 2.91
N ILE A 52 -6.81 -0.20 3.43
CA ILE A 52 -6.77 -1.49 2.74
C ILE A 52 -7.47 -2.57 3.53
N ASP A 53 -7.93 -3.61 2.85
CA ASP A 53 -8.36 -4.83 3.50
C ASP A 53 -7.18 -5.77 3.81
N LYS A 54 -7.47 -6.87 4.52
CA LYS A 54 -6.47 -7.88 4.90
C LYS A 54 -5.92 -8.72 3.74
N LYS A 55 -6.44 -8.52 2.52
CA LYS A 55 -5.90 -9.10 1.28
C LYS A 55 -5.01 -8.10 0.54
N GLY A 56 -4.74 -6.94 1.12
CA GLY A 56 -3.93 -5.88 0.49
C GLY A 56 -4.68 -5.09 -0.59
N ARG A 57 -6.00 -5.25 -0.70
CA ARG A 57 -6.80 -4.54 -1.71
C ARG A 57 -7.16 -3.16 -1.18
N LYS A 58 -7.02 -2.14 -2.03
CA LYS A 58 -7.43 -0.77 -1.73
C LYS A 58 -8.94 -0.72 -1.49
N VAL A 59 -9.34 -0.22 -0.33
CA VAL A 59 -10.75 0.05 0.04
C VAL A 59 -11.07 1.52 -0.17
N ASN A 60 -10.20 2.41 0.30
CA ASN A 60 -10.30 3.85 0.03
C ASN A 60 -8.92 4.52 0.13
N THR A 61 -8.82 5.74 -0.40
CA THR A 61 -7.64 6.60 -0.31
C THR A 61 -8.04 8.05 -0.19
N TRP A 62 -7.27 8.82 0.58
CA TRP A 62 -7.42 10.26 0.70
C TRP A 62 -6.12 10.94 0.32
N GLU A 63 -6.20 12.02 -0.45
CA GLU A 63 -5.05 12.78 -0.90
C GLU A 63 -5.00 14.13 -0.20
N SER A 64 -3.90 14.39 0.50
CA SER A 64 -3.65 15.67 1.16
C SER A 64 -2.66 16.49 0.34
N LYS A 65 -2.58 17.79 0.63
CA LYS A 65 -1.48 18.65 0.15
C LYS A 65 -0.20 18.48 0.98
N TYR A 66 -0.29 17.80 2.13
CA TYR A 66 0.78 17.70 3.12
C TYR A 66 1.23 16.24 3.28
N THR A 67 2.51 16.06 3.59
CA THR A 67 3.03 14.78 4.10
C THR A 67 2.42 14.51 5.49
N PRO A 68 2.32 13.25 5.94
CA PRO A 68 1.63 12.91 7.17
C PRO A 68 2.39 13.37 8.40
N GLY A 69 1.67 13.92 9.38
CA GLY A 69 2.18 14.18 10.73
C GLY A 69 2.16 12.94 11.63
N HIS A 70 2.37 11.76 11.05
CA HIS A 70 2.48 10.45 11.71
C HIS A 70 1.25 9.95 12.50
N SER A 71 0.06 10.51 12.29
CA SER A 71 -1.18 9.99 12.90
C SER A 71 -2.35 10.07 11.93
N ALA A 72 -3.17 9.02 11.91
CA ALA A 72 -4.39 8.92 11.13
C ALA A 72 -5.41 8.09 11.89
N TYR A 73 -6.69 8.45 11.77
CA TYR A 73 -7.80 7.81 12.44
C TYR A 73 -9.01 7.77 11.51
N LEU A 74 -9.62 6.59 11.40
CA LEU A 74 -10.86 6.42 10.66
C LEU A 74 -12.03 6.62 11.63
N LEU A 75 -12.81 7.66 11.40
CA LEU A 75 -13.96 8.00 12.24
C LEU A 75 -15.15 7.04 11.99
N PRO A 76 -16.10 6.94 12.93
CA PRO A 76 -17.25 6.03 12.79
C PRO A 76 -18.15 6.31 11.58
N ASP A 77 -18.16 7.55 11.07
CA ASP A 77 -18.88 7.96 9.86
C ASP A 77 -18.10 7.64 8.56
N GLY A 78 -16.93 7.01 8.67
CA GLY A 78 -16.03 6.71 7.55
C GLY A 78 -15.09 7.87 7.17
N SER A 79 -15.25 9.06 7.75
CA SER A 79 -14.33 10.16 7.48
C SER A 79 -12.93 9.87 8.02
N LEU A 80 -11.91 10.42 7.35
CA LEU A 80 -10.53 10.36 7.79
C LEU A 80 -10.21 11.60 8.63
N LEU A 81 -9.67 11.40 9.83
CA LEU A 81 -8.96 12.43 10.57
C LEU A 81 -7.47 12.12 10.50
N ARG A 82 -6.64 13.08 10.06
CA ARG A 82 -5.18 12.88 9.99
C ARG A 82 -4.41 14.11 10.41
N SER A 83 -3.19 13.93 10.87
CA SER A 83 -2.22 15.00 11.00
C SER A 83 -1.42 15.19 9.70
N GLY A 84 -0.91 16.40 9.50
CA GLY A 84 -0.02 16.75 8.41
C GLY A 84 1.17 17.57 8.89
N VAL A 85 2.23 17.62 8.08
CA VAL A 85 3.38 18.49 8.31
C VAL A 85 3.13 19.84 7.65
N LEU A 86 3.04 20.89 8.46
CA LEU A 86 2.99 22.26 7.97
C LEU A 86 4.43 22.74 7.79
N ASN A 87 4.80 23.15 6.56
CA ASN A 87 6.14 23.65 6.28
C ASN A 87 6.24 25.12 6.71
N ASP A 88 6.26 25.36 8.02
CA ASP A 88 6.41 26.67 8.64
C ASP A 88 7.70 26.78 9.47
N GLN A 89 7.90 27.92 10.11
CA GLN A 89 9.08 28.17 10.96
C GLN A 89 8.94 27.62 12.39
N TYR A 90 7.76 27.12 12.78
CA TYR A 90 7.43 26.73 14.15
C TYR A 90 7.57 25.22 14.36
N PHE A 91 7.21 24.42 13.35
CA PHE A 91 7.24 22.97 13.38
C PHE A 91 8.26 22.42 12.36
N VAL A 92 9.55 22.52 12.73
CA VAL A 92 10.68 22.06 11.90
C VAL A 92 11.36 20.82 12.47
N GLY A 93 11.81 19.92 11.59
CA GLY A 93 12.62 18.75 11.94
C GLY A 93 11.89 17.40 11.84
N THR A 94 12.54 16.35 12.34
CA THR A 94 12.00 14.98 12.32
C THR A 94 10.85 14.85 13.31
N GLY A 95 9.68 14.44 12.82
CA GLY A 95 8.45 14.38 13.62
C GLY A 95 7.68 15.70 13.66
N ALA A 96 7.98 16.63 12.75
CA ALA A 96 7.18 17.84 12.56
C ALA A 96 5.70 17.51 12.27
N GLY A 97 4.83 18.42 12.68
CA GLY A 97 3.38 18.37 12.48
C GLY A 97 2.87 19.76 12.12
N GLY A 98 1.76 20.19 12.72
CA GLY A 98 1.29 21.58 12.62
C GLY A 98 -0.05 21.75 11.92
N ILE A 99 -0.62 20.68 11.35
CA ILE A 99 -1.99 20.70 10.82
C ILE A 99 -2.75 19.41 11.16
N ILE A 100 -4.05 19.54 11.41
CA ILE A 100 -5.01 18.44 11.48
C ILE A 100 -6.03 18.65 10.36
N GLU A 101 -6.27 17.62 9.57
CA GLU A 101 -7.19 17.62 8.45
C GLU A 101 -8.28 16.57 8.66
N LYS A 102 -9.52 16.92 8.34
CA LYS A 102 -10.63 15.97 8.24
C LYS A 102 -11.07 15.89 6.78
N PHE A 103 -11.11 14.68 6.24
CA PHE A 103 -11.66 14.39 4.92
C PHE A 103 -12.89 13.52 5.05
N ASN A 104 -13.95 13.81 4.31
CA ASN A 104 -15.08 12.89 4.21
C ASN A 104 -14.70 11.62 3.42
N TRP A 105 -15.61 10.65 3.33
CA TRP A 105 -15.36 9.39 2.61
C TRP A 105 -15.00 9.58 1.13
N LYS A 106 -15.48 10.65 0.49
CA LYS A 106 -15.23 10.93 -0.93
C LYS A 106 -13.85 11.56 -1.19
N GLY A 107 -13.10 11.90 -0.15
CA GLY A 107 -11.81 12.59 -0.29
C GLY A 107 -11.90 14.11 -0.25
N GLU A 108 -13.04 14.68 0.11
CA GLU A 108 -13.22 16.14 0.21
C GLU A 108 -12.85 16.60 1.63
N LEU A 109 -12.09 17.69 1.75
CA LEU A 109 -11.75 18.31 3.03
C LEU A 109 -12.99 18.97 3.65
N THR A 110 -13.26 18.73 4.94
CA THR A 110 -14.47 19.17 5.67
C THR A 110 -14.18 19.76 7.03
#